data_AF-A0AAI8CM20-F1
#
_entry.id   AF-A0AAI8CM20-F1
#
_cell.length_a   1.000
_cell.length_b   1.000
_cell.length_c   1.000
_cell.angle_alpha   90.00
_cell.angle_beta   90.00
_cell.angle_gamma   90.00
#
_symmetry.space_group_name_H-M   'P 1'
#
loop_
_entity.id
_entity.type
_entity.pdbx_description
1 polymer ?
#
loop_
_entity_poly.entity_id
_entity_poly.type
_entity_poly.pdbx_seq_one_letter_code
_entity_poly.pdbx_strand_id
1 'polypeptide(L)'
;MVSGYSEELRSILERAKSEISSASDSKQLNDLRVKYLGKSGIVTSLMKKLKELPPEERPNFGKVVNELKDEIESLLEKRKDELIENEKQLLYKKLWVDPTMPGARRSRGHLHIITKVQRELEDIFISMGFSVVEGPEIEQPWFNFDALNTPEWHPARDSHDSFYINDEYMLRTHTSPVQIRTMLSRKPPLAIVAPGRVYRRDYDATHLPMFTQMEGLYVDHDVTVKHLKYFLEEFARRLLGENTKVRLRPSYFPFTEPSFEVDIYFNGRWFEVLGAGMVHPNVFKNVGYDPEQWRGLAFGLGIERIAMVKYGVKDIRDLVRNDVRFLENW
;
A
#
# COMPACT_ATOMS: atom_id res chain seq x y z
N MET A 1 -5.35 12.67 -88.21
CA MET A 1 -4.50 13.36 -87.19
C MET A 1 -4.89 13.03 -85.74
N VAL A 2 -6.14 12.60 -85.46
CA VAL A 2 -6.60 12.23 -84.11
C VAL A 2 -5.94 10.96 -83.52
N SER A 3 -5.41 10.04 -84.35
CA SER A 3 -4.84 8.76 -83.88
C SER A 3 -3.46 8.88 -83.20
N GLY A 4 -2.62 9.84 -83.60
CA GLY A 4 -1.24 9.98 -83.08
C GLY A 4 -1.16 10.50 -81.65
N TYR A 5 -2.11 11.37 -81.24
CA TYR A 5 -2.16 11.90 -79.88
C TYR A 5 -2.58 10.85 -78.84
N SER A 6 -3.37 9.86 -79.25
CA SER A 6 -3.81 8.76 -78.37
C SER A 6 -2.66 7.82 -77.99
N GLU A 7 -1.73 7.56 -78.91
CA GLU A 7 -0.52 6.76 -78.64
C GLU A 7 0.48 7.48 -77.73
N GLU A 8 0.67 8.79 -77.94
CA GLU A 8 1.55 9.61 -77.10
C GLU A 8 1.05 9.66 -75.65
N LEU A 9 -0.26 9.88 -75.44
CA LEU A 9 -0.89 9.93 -74.12
C LEU A 9 -0.85 8.58 -73.41
N ARG A 10 -1.08 7.46 -74.12
CA ARG A 10 -0.92 6.10 -73.56
C ARG A 10 0.52 5.81 -73.16
N SER A 11 1.49 6.24 -73.96
CA SER A 11 2.91 6.07 -73.62
C SER A 11 3.32 6.88 -72.38
N ILE A 12 2.74 8.06 -72.19
CA ILE A 12 2.96 8.89 -70.99
C ILE A 12 2.34 8.22 -69.76
N LEU A 13 1.13 7.67 -69.89
CA LEU A 13 0.45 6.96 -68.81
C LEU A 13 1.21 5.71 -68.37
N GLU A 14 1.67 4.88 -69.30
CA GLU A 14 2.44 3.67 -68.98
C GLU A 14 3.79 4.01 -68.32
N ARG A 15 4.46 5.07 -68.79
CA ARG A 15 5.66 5.60 -68.12
C ARG A 15 5.35 6.09 -66.71
N ALA A 16 4.27 6.85 -66.54
CA ALA A 16 3.85 7.33 -65.22
C ALA A 16 3.53 6.16 -64.27
N LYS A 17 2.82 5.14 -64.74
CA LYS A 17 2.53 3.92 -63.97
C LYS A 17 3.81 3.23 -63.50
N SER A 18 4.78 3.03 -64.40
CA SER A 18 6.06 2.39 -64.07
C SER A 18 6.91 3.22 -63.10
N GLU A 19 7.03 4.53 -63.32
CA GLU A 19 7.81 5.41 -62.45
C GLU A 19 7.16 5.58 -61.07
N ILE A 20 5.83 5.75 -60.99
CA ILE A 20 5.11 5.89 -59.72
C ILE A 20 5.18 4.60 -58.91
N SER A 21 4.98 3.44 -59.54
CA SER A 21 5.08 2.15 -58.84
C SER A 21 6.49 1.83 -58.32
N SER A 22 7.53 2.34 -58.97
CA SER A 22 8.94 2.15 -58.57
C SER A 22 9.45 3.16 -57.54
N ALA A 23 8.71 4.23 -57.24
CA ALA A 23 9.10 5.21 -56.24
C ALA A 23 9.27 4.56 -54.85
N SER A 24 10.46 4.69 -54.25
CA SER A 24 10.82 3.99 -53.01
C SER A 24 10.58 4.79 -51.73
N ASP A 25 10.38 6.11 -51.83
CA ASP A 25 10.20 6.99 -50.69
C ASP A 25 9.32 8.20 -51.03
N SER A 26 8.83 8.87 -49.98
CA SER A 26 7.95 10.03 -50.10
C SER A 26 8.58 11.20 -50.88
N LYS A 27 9.92 11.29 -50.93
CA LYS A 27 10.64 12.35 -51.67
C LYS A 27 10.60 12.06 -53.18
N GLN A 28 10.90 10.83 -53.59
CA GLN A 28 10.80 10.40 -54.99
C GLN A 28 9.37 10.53 -55.53
N LEU A 29 8.36 10.18 -54.73
CA LEU A 29 6.97 10.34 -55.14
C LEU A 29 6.59 11.82 -55.34
N ASN A 30 7.12 12.72 -54.51
CA ASN A 30 6.91 14.15 -54.68
C ASN A 30 7.64 14.71 -55.93
N ASP A 31 8.84 14.22 -56.23
CA ASP A 31 9.56 14.58 -57.46
C ASP A 31 8.77 14.14 -58.71
N LEU A 32 8.16 12.95 -58.68
CA LEU A 32 7.25 12.48 -59.74
C LEU A 32 5.97 13.32 -59.84
N ARG A 33 5.39 13.72 -58.70
CA ARG A 33 4.23 14.65 -58.69
C ARG A 33 4.58 15.97 -59.37
N VAL A 34 5.76 16.54 -59.11
CA VAL A 34 6.25 17.76 -59.79
C VAL A 34 6.49 17.52 -61.28
N LYS A 35 7.11 16.39 -61.65
CA LYS A 35 7.39 16.01 -63.05
C LYS A 35 6.12 15.89 -63.91
N TYR A 36 5.08 15.26 -63.39
CA TYR A 36 3.85 15.01 -64.16
C TYR A 36 2.81 16.12 -64.01
N LEU A 37 2.55 16.60 -62.78
CA LEU A 37 1.44 17.52 -62.46
C LEU A 37 1.90 18.94 -62.07
N GLY A 38 3.21 19.21 -62.02
CA GLY A 38 3.73 20.53 -61.66
C GLY A 38 3.39 21.63 -62.66
N LYS A 39 3.71 22.89 -62.32
CA LYS A 39 3.47 24.08 -63.17
C LYS A 39 4.15 24.01 -64.56
N SER A 40 5.24 23.25 -64.64
CA SER A 40 5.97 22.93 -65.88
C SER A 40 5.93 21.43 -66.21
N GLY A 41 5.02 20.68 -65.59
CA GLY A 41 4.92 19.23 -65.74
C GLY A 41 4.35 18.81 -67.09
N ILE A 42 4.50 17.52 -67.40
CA ILE A 42 4.11 16.92 -68.69
C ILE A 42 2.61 17.10 -68.97
N VAL A 43 1.74 16.97 -67.96
CA VAL A 43 0.29 17.17 -68.14
C VAL A 43 -0.05 18.64 -68.35
N THR A 44 0.61 19.54 -67.62
CA THR A 44 0.41 21.00 -67.75
C THR A 44 0.90 21.52 -69.11
N SER A 45 1.96 20.94 -69.68
CA SER A 45 2.44 21.30 -71.03
C SER A 45 1.50 20.79 -72.13
N LEU A 46 0.92 19.60 -71.97
CA LEU A 46 -0.14 19.09 -72.86
C LEU A 46 -1.39 19.99 -72.83
N MET A 47 -1.79 20.47 -71.65
CA MET A 47 -2.90 21.44 -71.52
C MET A 47 -2.61 22.80 -72.18
N LYS A 48 -1.33 23.22 -72.29
CA LYS A 48 -0.96 24.45 -73.01
C LYS A 48 -1.08 24.29 -74.53
N LYS A 49 -0.75 23.11 -75.07
CA LYS A 49 -0.92 22.76 -76.50
C LYS A 49 -2.38 22.82 -76.96
N LEU A 50 -3.34 22.76 -76.03
CA LEU A 50 -4.77 22.86 -76.31
C LEU A 50 -5.16 24.21 -76.97
N LYS A 51 -4.37 25.27 -76.78
CA LYS A 51 -4.56 26.59 -77.43
C LYS A 51 -4.24 26.58 -78.93
N GLU A 52 -3.41 25.63 -79.38
CA GLU A 52 -2.89 25.55 -80.75
C GLU A 52 -3.77 24.66 -81.65
N LEU A 53 -4.74 23.94 -81.08
CA LEU A 53 -5.62 23.02 -81.81
C LEU A 53 -6.85 23.71 -82.44
N PRO A 54 -7.41 23.18 -83.55
CA PRO A 54 -8.67 23.65 -84.14
C PRO A 54 -9.87 23.52 -83.17
N PRO A 55 -10.88 24.41 -83.23
CA PRO A 55 -12.03 24.41 -82.31
C PRO A 55 -12.77 23.07 -82.20
N GLU A 56 -12.81 22.29 -83.29
CA GLU A 56 -13.51 21.00 -83.34
C GLU A 56 -12.79 19.86 -82.61
N GLU A 57 -11.45 19.92 -82.49
CA GLU A 57 -10.64 18.87 -81.83
C GLU A 57 -10.35 19.16 -80.34
N ARG A 58 -10.52 20.42 -79.91
CA ARG A 58 -10.30 20.87 -78.52
C ARG A 58 -11.11 20.11 -77.46
N PRO A 59 -12.40 19.80 -77.64
CA PRO A 59 -13.19 19.13 -76.61
C PRO A 59 -12.72 17.70 -76.34
N ASN A 60 -12.41 16.94 -77.40
CA ASN A 60 -11.97 15.56 -77.28
C ASN A 60 -10.55 15.48 -76.69
N PHE A 61 -9.63 16.32 -77.16
CA PHE A 61 -8.27 16.37 -76.62
C PHE A 61 -8.25 16.80 -75.14
N GLY A 62 -9.05 17.81 -74.76
CA GLY A 62 -9.17 18.23 -73.36
C GLY A 62 -9.74 17.16 -72.44
N LYS A 63 -10.72 16.38 -72.92
CA LYS A 63 -11.28 15.26 -72.17
C LYS A 63 -10.22 14.19 -71.88
N VAL A 64 -9.47 13.75 -72.89
CA VAL A 64 -8.45 12.70 -72.73
C VAL A 64 -7.29 13.17 -71.85
N VAL A 65 -6.90 14.46 -71.93
CA VAL A 65 -5.84 15.01 -71.06
C VAL A 65 -6.30 15.14 -69.60
N ASN A 66 -7.58 15.46 -69.36
CA ASN A 66 -8.14 15.45 -68.00
C ASN A 66 -8.25 14.02 -67.44
N GLU A 67 -8.68 13.04 -68.25
CA GLU A 67 -8.70 11.62 -67.86
C GLU A 67 -7.28 11.13 -67.49
N LEU A 68 -6.27 11.49 -68.29
CA LEU A 68 -4.87 11.20 -67.99
C LEU A 68 -4.41 11.84 -66.68
N LYS A 69 -4.81 13.09 -66.44
CA LYS A 69 -4.50 13.82 -65.21
C LYS A 69 -5.10 13.10 -63.99
N ASP A 70 -6.38 12.75 -64.07
CA ASP A 70 -7.10 12.10 -62.98
C ASP A 70 -6.54 10.70 -62.69
N GLU A 71 -6.15 9.94 -63.72
CA GLU A 71 -5.51 8.63 -63.55
C GLU A 71 -4.12 8.75 -62.90
N ILE A 72 -3.30 9.73 -63.30
CA ILE A 72 -2.00 10.00 -62.67
C ILE A 72 -2.17 10.49 -61.22
N GLU A 73 -3.14 11.36 -60.93
CA GLU A 73 -3.45 11.80 -59.57
C GLU A 73 -3.86 10.61 -58.68
N SER A 74 -4.72 9.73 -59.19
CA SER A 74 -5.14 8.51 -58.50
C SER A 74 -3.96 7.56 -58.22
N LEU A 75 -3.07 7.35 -59.19
CA LEU A 75 -1.86 6.53 -59.02
C LEU A 75 -0.90 7.11 -57.98
N LEU A 76 -0.70 8.43 -58.00
CA LEU A 76 0.15 9.12 -57.02
C LEU A 76 -0.43 9.02 -55.61
N GLU A 77 -1.73 9.22 -55.43
CA GLU A 77 -2.36 9.15 -54.11
C GLU A 77 -2.36 7.71 -53.58
N LYS A 78 -2.65 6.72 -54.43
CA LYS A 78 -2.56 5.31 -54.05
C LYS A 78 -1.13 4.93 -53.62
N ARG A 79 -0.12 5.35 -54.37
CA ARG A 79 1.28 5.06 -54.02
C ARG A 79 1.72 5.78 -52.76
N LYS A 80 1.23 7.00 -52.52
CA LYS A 80 1.48 7.75 -51.30
C LYS A 80 0.98 7.01 -50.07
N ASP A 81 -0.24 6.48 -50.12
CA ASP A 81 -0.82 5.71 -49.02
C ASP A 81 -0.02 4.43 -48.75
N GLU A 82 0.40 3.71 -49.80
CA GLU A 82 1.27 2.54 -49.67
C GLU A 82 2.63 2.87 -49.03
N LEU A 83 3.26 3.97 -49.42
CA LEU A 83 4.54 4.39 -48.85
C LEU A 83 4.41 4.83 -47.39
N ILE A 84 3.35 5.58 -47.04
CA ILE A 84 3.06 5.97 -45.66
C ILE A 84 2.88 4.75 -44.77
N GLU A 85 2.13 3.75 -45.23
CA GLU A 85 1.92 2.53 -44.44
C GLU A 85 3.23 1.74 -44.27
N ASN A 86 4.03 1.61 -45.32
CA ASN A 86 5.35 0.97 -45.23
C ASN A 86 6.31 1.70 -44.27
N GLU A 87 6.37 3.04 -44.35
CA GLU A 87 7.16 3.86 -43.45
C GLU A 87 6.70 3.71 -41.99
N LYS A 88 5.39 3.65 -41.73
CA LYS A 88 4.81 3.36 -40.40
C LYS A 88 5.20 1.98 -39.90
N GLN A 89 5.08 0.94 -40.73
CA GLN A 89 5.45 -0.42 -40.33
C GLN A 89 6.94 -0.55 -40.01
N LEU A 90 7.80 0.11 -40.78
CA LEU A 90 9.23 0.20 -40.48
C LEU A 90 9.50 0.93 -39.17
N LEU A 91 8.79 2.05 -38.93
CA LEU A 91 8.90 2.80 -37.69
C LEU A 91 8.43 1.97 -36.49
N TYR A 92 7.32 1.24 -36.61
CA TYR A 92 6.82 0.36 -35.55
C TYR A 92 7.78 -0.77 -35.26
N LYS A 93 8.39 -1.40 -36.27
CA LYS A 93 9.45 -2.41 -36.06
C LYS A 93 10.67 -1.82 -35.37
N LYS A 94 11.06 -0.59 -35.72
CA LYS A 94 12.21 0.11 -35.11
C LYS A 94 11.93 0.55 -33.67
N LEU A 95 10.71 1.00 -33.38
CA LEU A 95 10.26 1.45 -32.06
C LEU A 95 9.65 0.32 -31.22
N TRP A 96 9.62 -0.90 -31.74
CA TRP A 96 9.07 -2.04 -31.02
C TRP A 96 9.93 -2.27 -29.76
N VAL A 97 9.26 -2.28 -28.63
CA VAL A 97 9.83 -2.60 -27.33
C VAL A 97 9.01 -3.75 -26.75
N ASP A 98 9.66 -4.63 -26.01
CA ASP A 98 8.99 -5.72 -25.32
C ASP A 98 8.18 -5.16 -24.12
N PRO A 99 6.83 -5.18 -24.17
CA PRO A 99 6.00 -4.65 -23.08
C PRO A 99 6.04 -5.53 -21.82
N THR A 100 6.62 -6.72 -21.89
CA THR A 100 6.76 -7.64 -20.75
C THR A 100 8.03 -7.40 -19.96
N MET A 101 8.98 -6.61 -20.49
CA MET A 101 10.20 -6.26 -19.77
C MET A 101 9.86 -5.53 -18.47
N PRO A 102 10.42 -5.96 -17.33
CA PRO A 102 10.29 -5.24 -16.08
C PRO A 102 10.81 -3.81 -16.24
N GLY A 103 9.93 -2.82 -16.04
CA GLY A 103 10.33 -1.42 -16.00
C GLY A 103 11.25 -1.12 -14.82
N ALA A 104 11.87 0.06 -14.82
CA ALA A 104 12.66 0.55 -13.68
C ALA A 104 11.75 0.84 -12.47
N ARG A 105 11.44 -0.21 -11.70
CA ARG A 105 10.61 -0.12 -10.49
C ARG A 105 11.52 0.09 -9.29
N ARG A 106 11.14 1.04 -8.43
CA ARG A 106 11.71 1.13 -7.08
C ARG A 106 10.98 0.13 -6.19
N SER A 107 11.73 -0.59 -5.37
CA SER A 107 11.14 -1.48 -4.36
C SER A 107 10.28 -0.65 -3.41
N ARG A 108 9.03 -1.09 -3.17
CA ARG A 108 8.18 -0.49 -2.15
C ARG A 108 8.61 -1.03 -0.81
N GLY A 109 8.94 -0.15 0.14
CA GLY A 109 9.12 -0.55 1.52
C GLY A 109 7.79 -0.99 2.14
N HIS A 110 7.88 -1.67 3.28
CA HIS A 110 6.73 -2.09 4.07
C HIS A 110 7.00 -1.84 5.56
N LEU A 111 5.95 -1.88 6.36
CA LEU A 111 6.06 -1.73 7.81
C LEU A 111 6.61 -3.01 8.45
N HIS A 112 7.24 -2.85 9.60
CA HIS A 112 7.61 -3.96 10.47
C HIS A 112 6.35 -4.70 10.95
N ILE A 113 6.44 -6.02 11.13
CA ILE A 113 5.31 -6.85 11.55
C ILE A 113 4.72 -6.42 12.91
N ILE A 114 5.58 -6.04 13.86
CA ILE A 114 5.17 -5.48 15.16
C ILE A 114 4.33 -4.21 14.93
N THR A 115 4.79 -3.29 14.07
CA THR A 115 4.04 -2.05 13.77
C THR A 115 2.71 -2.32 13.09
N LYS A 116 2.63 -3.32 12.21
CA LYS A 116 1.36 -3.73 11.59
C LYS A 116 0.35 -4.20 12.63
N VAL A 117 0.78 -5.10 13.52
CA VAL A 117 -0.07 -5.64 14.59
C VAL A 117 -0.46 -4.55 15.58
N GLN A 118 0.47 -3.68 15.98
CA GLN A 118 0.19 -2.56 16.87
C GLN A 118 -0.90 -1.65 16.29
N ARG A 119 -0.76 -1.22 15.03
CA ARG A 119 -1.75 -0.35 14.37
C ARG A 119 -3.12 -1.03 14.25
N GLU A 120 -3.14 -2.31 13.90
CA GLU A 120 -4.38 -3.05 13.80
C GLU A 120 -5.09 -3.17 15.15
N LEU A 121 -4.34 -3.40 16.23
CA LEU A 121 -4.87 -3.39 17.59
C LEU A 121 -5.41 -2.00 17.98
N GLU A 122 -4.64 -0.94 17.72
CA GLU A 122 -5.07 0.44 17.93
C GLU A 122 -6.38 0.73 17.19
N ASP A 123 -6.47 0.40 15.90
CA ASP A 123 -7.66 0.59 15.06
C ASP A 123 -8.88 -0.16 15.64
N ILE A 124 -8.69 -1.40 16.11
CA ILE A 124 -9.74 -2.18 16.76
C ILE A 124 -10.26 -1.47 18.01
N PHE A 125 -9.39 -1.03 18.91
CA PHE A 125 -9.81 -0.37 20.15
C PHE A 125 -10.37 1.03 19.91
N ILE A 126 -9.82 1.80 18.97
CA ILE A 126 -10.36 3.10 18.54
C ILE A 126 -11.80 2.93 18.03
N SER A 127 -12.07 1.89 17.23
CA SER A 127 -13.42 1.62 16.75
C SER A 127 -14.41 1.22 17.86
N MET A 128 -13.92 0.84 19.05
CA MET A 128 -14.71 0.59 20.26
C MET A 128 -14.80 1.81 21.19
N GLY A 129 -14.25 2.96 20.79
CA GLY A 129 -14.31 4.22 21.55
C GLY A 129 -13.12 4.48 22.47
N PHE A 130 -12.05 3.68 22.39
CA PHE A 130 -10.83 3.93 23.15
C PHE A 130 -9.97 5.00 22.48
N SER A 131 -9.23 5.75 23.29
CA SER A 131 -8.21 6.69 22.81
C SER A 131 -6.82 6.14 23.06
N VAL A 132 -5.90 6.39 22.13
CA VAL A 132 -4.50 5.98 22.28
C VAL A 132 -3.77 7.02 23.13
N VAL A 133 -3.05 6.57 24.15
CA VAL A 133 -2.20 7.39 25.01
C VAL A 133 -0.80 6.82 25.09
N GLU A 134 0.20 7.68 25.21
CA GLU A 134 1.60 7.29 25.34
C GLU A 134 2.20 7.92 26.59
N GLY A 135 3.31 7.35 27.06
CA GLY A 135 4.05 7.88 28.18
C GLY A 135 5.52 7.46 28.13
N PRO A 136 6.34 7.97 29.06
CA PRO A 136 7.78 7.77 29.03
C PRO A 136 8.16 6.30 29.24
N GLU A 137 9.30 5.89 28.68
CA GLU A 137 9.88 4.56 28.88
C GLU A 137 10.70 4.47 30.17
N ILE A 138 11.29 5.59 30.60
CA ILE A 138 11.93 5.75 31.91
C ILE A 138 10.87 6.23 32.90
N GLU A 139 10.66 5.45 33.95
CA GLU A 139 9.65 5.70 34.97
C GLU A 139 10.25 5.75 36.37
N GLN A 140 9.49 6.32 37.30
CA GLN A 140 9.79 6.21 38.73
C GLN A 140 9.15 4.93 39.29
N PRO A 141 9.76 4.28 40.29
CA PRO A 141 9.19 3.10 40.96
C PRO A 141 7.74 3.33 41.45
N TRP A 142 7.41 4.56 41.82
CA TRP A 142 6.06 4.92 42.24
C TRP A 142 5.00 4.68 41.16
N PHE A 143 5.23 5.13 39.93
CA PHE A 143 4.30 4.92 38.83
C PHE A 143 4.30 3.47 38.34
N ASN A 144 5.48 2.82 38.36
CA ASN A 144 5.63 1.44 37.88
C ASN A 144 5.14 0.38 38.86
N PHE A 145 5.10 0.66 40.16
CA PHE A 145 4.74 -0.34 41.15
C PHE A 145 3.85 0.17 42.28
N ASP A 146 4.22 1.23 42.99
CA ASP A 146 3.51 1.64 44.23
C ASP A 146 2.05 2.04 43.94
N ALA A 147 1.84 2.87 42.93
CA ALA A 147 0.52 3.31 42.51
C ALA A 147 -0.36 2.14 42.02
N LEU A 148 0.27 1.05 41.57
CA LEU A 148 -0.37 -0.18 41.10
C LEU A 148 -0.52 -1.23 42.20
N ASN A 149 -0.45 -0.82 43.48
CA ASN A 149 -0.66 -1.71 44.62
C ASN A 149 0.32 -2.89 44.66
N THR A 150 1.48 -2.76 44.00
CA THR A 150 2.54 -3.78 44.01
C THR A 150 3.45 -3.50 45.20
N PRO A 151 3.55 -4.38 46.21
CA PRO A 151 4.34 -4.11 47.41
C PRO A 151 5.85 -4.20 47.17
N GLU A 152 6.66 -3.62 48.08
CA GLU A 152 8.13 -3.62 48.00
C GLU A 152 8.76 -5.02 47.92
N TRP A 153 8.17 -5.99 48.63
CA TRP A 153 8.65 -7.38 48.65
C TRP A 153 8.22 -8.19 47.41
N HIS A 154 7.49 -7.60 46.46
CA HIS A 154 7.01 -8.32 45.28
C HIS A 154 8.19 -8.68 44.34
N PRO A 155 8.30 -9.94 43.87
CA PRO A 155 9.44 -10.38 43.04
C PRO A 155 9.71 -9.50 41.82
N ALA A 156 8.65 -9.02 41.14
CA ALA A 156 8.80 -8.13 39.99
C ALA A 156 9.58 -6.81 40.26
N ARG A 157 9.72 -6.40 41.52
CA ARG A 157 10.53 -5.23 41.90
C ARG A 157 12.02 -5.54 42.02
N ASP A 158 12.40 -6.81 42.09
CA ASP A 158 13.79 -7.21 42.24
C ASP A 158 14.63 -6.68 41.07
N SER A 159 15.83 -6.20 41.38
CA SER A 159 16.86 -5.82 40.42
C SER A 159 17.25 -6.96 39.46
N HIS A 160 16.98 -8.22 39.83
CA HIS A 160 17.15 -9.38 38.96
C HIS A 160 16.15 -9.41 37.79
N ASP A 161 14.95 -8.85 37.97
CA ASP A 161 13.86 -8.85 36.97
C ASP A 161 13.70 -7.50 36.27
N SER A 162 14.05 -6.41 36.96
CA SER A 162 13.83 -5.01 36.52
C SER A 162 15.13 -4.24 36.29
N PHE A 163 15.14 -3.38 35.26
CA PHE A 163 16.29 -2.50 34.97
C PHE A 163 16.18 -1.16 35.71
N TYR A 164 16.87 -1.05 36.84
CA TYR A 164 17.05 0.23 37.54
C TYR A 164 18.22 1.02 36.95
N ILE A 165 18.01 2.32 36.72
CA ILE A 165 19.04 3.26 36.29
C ILE A 165 19.77 3.81 37.52
N ASN A 166 18.98 4.17 38.54
CA ASN A 166 19.41 4.58 39.87
C ASN A 166 18.25 4.37 40.87
N ASP A 167 18.37 4.89 42.09
CA ASP A 167 17.34 4.74 43.12
C ASP A 167 16.01 5.47 42.80
N GLU A 168 16.03 6.42 41.86
CA GLU A 168 14.87 7.24 41.50
C GLU A 168 14.19 6.78 40.20
N TYR A 169 14.94 6.18 39.27
CA TYR A 169 14.51 5.91 37.91
C TYR A 169 14.80 4.47 37.46
N MET A 170 13.88 3.92 36.69
CA MET A 170 13.97 2.59 36.09
C MET A 170 13.39 2.57 34.68
N LEU A 171 13.70 1.55 33.90
CA LEU A 171 12.95 1.27 32.66
C LEU A 171 11.63 0.57 33.03
N ARG A 172 10.51 1.04 32.49
CA ARG A 172 9.19 0.50 32.80
C ARG A 172 9.09 -0.99 32.40
N THR A 173 8.47 -1.80 33.26
CA THR A 173 8.30 -3.25 33.05
C THR A 173 7.00 -3.62 32.33
N HIS A 174 6.11 -2.64 32.26
CA HIS A 174 4.79 -2.68 31.64
C HIS A 174 4.34 -1.24 31.32
N THR A 175 3.26 -1.07 30.57
CA THR A 175 2.69 0.23 30.16
C THR A 175 1.66 0.80 31.15
N SER A 176 1.39 0.07 32.25
CA SER A 176 0.49 0.52 33.34
C SER A 176 0.81 1.91 33.95
N PRO A 177 2.08 2.39 34.02
CA PRO A 177 2.37 3.77 34.43
C PRO A 177 1.59 4.83 33.64
N VAL A 178 1.36 4.60 32.35
CA VAL A 178 0.60 5.51 31.49
C VAL A 178 -0.86 5.59 31.94
N GLN A 179 -1.42 4.48 32.42
CA GLN A 179 -2.77 4.43 32.99
C GLN A 179 -2.87 5.29 34.25
N ILE A 180 -1.91 5.14 35.18
CA ILE A 180 -1.84 5.95 36.40
C ILE A 180 -1.74 7.44 36.08
N ARG A 181 -0.81 7.82 35.17
CA ARG A 181 -0.65 9.21 34.72
C ARG A 181 -1.92 9.77 34.08
N THR A 182 -2.63 8.93 33.33
CA THR A 182 -3.90 9.35 32.72
C THR A 182 -4.98 9.57 33.77
N MET A 183 -5.10 8.68 34.76
CA MET A 183 -6.05 8.84 35.86
C MET A 183 -5.74 10.03 36.78
N LEU A 184 -4.46 10.40 36.93
CA LEU A 184 -4.08 11.60 37.69
C LEU A 184 -4.41 12.91 36.94
N SER A 185 -4.40 12.89 35.61
CA SER A 185 -4.57 14.10 34.78
C SER A 185 -5.99 14.30 34.26
N ARG A 186 -6.82 13.26 34.25
CA ARG A 186 -8.19 13.28 33.72
C ARG A 186 -9.11 12.65 34.75
N LYS A 187 -10.38 13.02 34.77
CA LYS A 187 -11.41 12.34 35.57
C LYS A 187 -12.16 11.33 34.70
N PRO A 188 -12.79 10.29 35.28
CA PRO A 188 -13.65 9.37 34.53
C PRO A 188 -14.87 10.06 33.91
N PRO A 189 -15.50 9.47 32.88
CA PRO A 189 -15.19 8.15 32.29
C PRO A 189 -13.91 8.15 31.45
N LEU A 190 -13.21 7.01 31.42
CA LEU A 190 -11.98 6.81 30.64
C LEU A 190 -12.08 5.55 29.81
N ALA A 191 -11.66 5.63 28.53
CA ALA A 191 -11.41 4.49 27.67
C ALA A 191 -10.10 4.75 26.93
N ILE A 192 -9.03 4.08 27.36
CA ILE A 192 -7.68 4.29 26.82
C ILE A 192 -6.96 2.99 26.51
N VAL A 193 -6.11 3.02 25.49
CA VAL A 193 -5.09 2.01 25.24
C VAL A 193 -3.71 2.67 25.20
N ALA A 194 -2.73 2.02 25.80
CA ALA A 194 -1.37 2.49 25.96
C ALA A 194 -0.39 1.50 25.32
N PRO A 195 -0.13 1.61 24.00
CA PRO A 195 0.93 0.87 23.36
C PRO A 195 2.30 1.44 23.75
N GLY A 196 3.31 0.58 23.88
CA GLY A 196 4.65 1.06 24.18
C GLY A 196 5.67 -0.04 24.45
N ARG A 197 6.95 0.31 24.33
CA ARG A 197 8.07 -0.58 24.68
C ARG A 197 8.19 -0.73 26.18
N VAL A 198 8.53 -1.94 26.61
CA VAL A 198 8.71 -2.32 28.01
C VAL A 198 9.95 -3.20 28.13
N TYR A 199 10.50 -3.26 29.34
CA TYR A 199 11.82 -3.83 29.58
C TYR A 199 11.81 -4.79 30.76
N ARG A 200 12.41 -5.96 30.57
CA ARG A 200 12.56 -7.00 31.61
C ARG A 200 13.91 -7.68 31.47
N ARG A 201 14.50 -8.14 32.55
CA ARG A 201 15.82 -8.78 32.53
C ARG A 201 15.73 -10.27 32.17
N ASP A 202 15.10 -10.58 31.04
CA ASP A 202 14.93 -11.93 30.53
C ASP A 202 15.30 -12.00 29.05
N TYR A 203 15.97 -13.08 28.64
CA TYR A 203 16.39 -13.29 27.25
C TYR A 203 16.53 -14.77 26.91
N ASP A 204 15.57 -15.29 26.15
CA ASP A 204 15.58 -16.64 25.60
C ASP A 204 14.86 -16.69 24.23
N ALA A 205 14.38 -17.87 23.80
CA ALA A 205 13.67 -18.01 22.53
C ALA A 205 12.22 -17.47 22.54
N THR A 206 11.70 -17.12 23.71
CA THR A 206 10.33 -16.64 23.98
C THR A 206 10.29 -15.28 24.69
N HIS A 207 11.40 -14.85 25.26
CA HIS A 207 11.55 -13.61 26.03
C HIS A 207 12.62 -12.70 25.41
N LEU A 208 12.29 -11.41 25.32
CA LEU A 208 13.22 -10.36 24.91
C LEU A 208 13.39 -9.36 26.04
N PRO A 209 14.59 -8.76 26.21
CA PRO A 209 14.80 -7.76 27.24
C PRO A 209 14.06 -6.45 26.96
N MET A 210 13.71 -6.23 25.69
CA MET A 210 12.82 -5.17 25.22
C MET A 210 11.77 -5.80 24.30
N PHE A 211 10.51 -5.55 24.60
CA PHE A 211 9.37 -5.97 23.80
C PHE A 211 8.27 -4.90 23.89
N THR A 212 7.18 -5.07 23.16
CA THR A 212 6.12 -4.09 23.04
C THR A 212 4.86 -4.62 23.68
N GLN A 213 4.28 -3.85 24.59
CA GLN A 213 2.97 -4.15 25.16
C GLN A 213 1.94 -3.12 24.71
N MET A 214 0.69 -3.54 24.77
CA MET A 214 -0.44 -2.62 24.74
C MET A 214 -1.34 -2.96 25.92
N GLU A 215 -1.59 -1.97 26.76
CA GLU A 215 -2.53 -2.12 27.86
C GLU A 215 -3.76 -1.25 27.66
N GLY A 216 -4.93 -1.79 27.99
CA GLY A 216 -6.17 -1.02 28.01
C GLY A 216 -6.64 -0.76 29.43
N LEU A 217 -7.28 0.39 29.61
CA LEU A 217 -8.02 0.78 30.81
C LEU A 217 -9.38 1.33 30.39
N TYR A 218 -10.44 0.81 31.00
CA TYR A 218 -11.79 1.37 30.90
C TYR A 218 -12.36 1.60 32.29
N VAL A 219 -12.79 2.84 32.57
CA VAL A 219 -13.33 3.27 33.88
C VAL A 219 -14.65 4.01 33.67
N ASP A 220 -15.69 3.56 34.34
CA ASP A 220 -17.05 4.12 34.30
C ASP A 220 -17.84 3.67 35.55
N HIS A 221 -19.10 4.07 35.71
CA HIS A 221 -19.89 3.72 36.89
C HIS A 221 -20.23 2.21 36.96
N ASP A 222 -20.71 1.61 35.86
CA ASP A 222 -21.29 0.26 35.84
C ASP A 222 -20.40 -0.80 35.17
N VAL A 223 -19.07 -0.66 35.30
CA VAL A 223 -18.12 -1.60 34.70
C VAL A 223 -18.13 -2.95 35.44
N THR A 224 -18.12 -4.05 34.68
CA THR A 224 -18.18 -5.42 35.22
C THR A 224 -17.33 -6.36 34.37
N VAL A 225 -17.08 -7.57 34.88
CA VAL A 225 -16.36 -8.63 34.16
C VAL A 225 -17.02 -9.00 32.82
N LYS A 226 -18.33 -8.76 32.66
CA LYS A 226 -19.02 -8.96 31.37
C LYS A 226 -18.47 -8.04 30.28
N HIS A 227 -18.22 -6.77 30.63
CA HIS A 227 -17.60 -5.80 29.73
C HIS A 227 -16.17 -6.21 29.39
N LEU A 228 -15.40 -6.67 30.38
CA LEU A 228 -14.04 -7.18 30.14
C LEU A 228 -14.07 -8.33 29.14
N LYS A 229 -14.89 -9.35 29.41
CA LYS A 229 -15.04 -10.49 28.50
C LYS A 229 -15.45 -10.05 27.09
N TYR A 230 -16.38 -9.11 26.97
CA TYR A 230 -16.81 -8.58 25.68
C TYR A 230 -15.68 -7.93 24.90
N PHE A 231 -14.93 -7.00 25.50
CA PHE A 231 -13.78 -6.37 24.81
C PHE A 231 -12.74 -7.41 24.39
N LEU A 232 -12.49 -8.41 25.25
CA LEU A 232 -11.54 -9.47 24.96
C LEU A 232 -11.97 -10.36 23.79
N GLU A 233 -13.25 -10.76 23.77
CA GLU A 233 -13.82 -11.55 22.67
C GLU A 233 -13.87 -10.75 21.35
N GLU A 234 -14.22 -9.47 21.43
CA GLU A 234 -14.34 -8.60 20.25
C GLU A 234 -12.98 -8.36 19.59
N PHE A 235 -11.92 -8.05 20.35
CA PHE A 235 -10.60 -7.85 19.74
C PHE A 235 -10.06 -9.16 19.17
N ALA A 236 -10.23 -10.29 19.88
CA ALA A 236 -9.75 -11.59 19.42
C ALA A 236 -10.40 -11.95 18.08
N ARG A 237 -11.72 -11.75 17.98
CA ARG A 237 -12.51 -12.02 16.78
C ARG A 237 -12.10 -11.14 15.60
N ARG A 238 -11.92 -9.84 15.82
CA ARG A 238 -11.51 -8.91 14.75
C ARG A 238 -10.08 -9.14 14.27
N LEU A 239 -9.19 -9.51 15.18
CA LEU A 239 -7.77 -9.68 14.89
C LEU A 239 -7.43 -11.02 14.22
N LEU A 240 -8.10 -12.09 14.63
CA LEU A 240 -7.78 -13.48 14.26
C LEU A 240 -8.93 -14.21 13.56
N GLY A 241 -10.12 -13.62 13.49
CA GLY A 241 -11.28 -14.12 12.74
C GLY A 241 -12.43 -14.67 13.60
N GLU A 242 -13.57 -14.89 12.96
CA GLU A 242 -14.86 -15.27 13.58
C GLU A 242 -14.81 -16.54 14.43
N ASN A 243 -13.90 -17.48 14.13
CA ASN A 243 -13.83 -18.77 14.81
C ASN A 243 -13.00 -18.76 16.11
N THR A 244 -12.46 -17.61 16.52
CA THR A 244 -11.68 -17.54 17.76
C THR A 244 -12.55 -17.66 18.99
N LYS A 245 -11.98 -18.26 20.05
CA LYS A 245 -12.62 -18.37 21.37
C LYS A 245 -11.71 -17.78 22.43
N VAL A 246 -12.29 -17.16 23.43
CA VAL A 246 -11.57 -16.61 24.59
C VAL A 246 -11.92 -17.40 25.84
N ARG A 247 -10.91 -17.69 26.66
CA ARG A 247 -11.08 -18.32 27.96
C ARG A 247 -10.40 -17.49 29.04
N LEU A 248 -11.15 -17.19 30.10
CA LEU A 248 -10.64 -16.54 31.31
C LEU A 248 -10.30 -17.61 32.34
N ARG A 249 -9.06 -17.66 32.80
CA ARG A 249 -8.61 -18.49 33.93
C ARG A 249 -8.32 -17.58 35.12
N PRO A 250 -8.81 -17.88 36.33
CA PRO A 250 -8.44 -17.10 37.51
C PRO A 250 -6.92 -17.03 37.67
N SER A 251 -6.41 -15.83 37.94
CA SER A 251 -4.99 -15.58 38.23
C SER A 251 -4.90 -14.50 39.30
N TYR A 252 -3.70 -13.95 39.54
CA TYR A 252 -3.46 -12.92 40.53
C TYR A 252 -2.56 -11.82 39.96
N PHE A 253 -3.04 -10.58 40.01
CA PHE A 253 -2.23 -9.38 39.78
C PHE A 253 -2.51 -8.36 40.90
N PRO A 254 -1.49 -7.73 41.50
CA PRO A 254 -1.69 -6.83 42.64
C PRO A 254 -2.64 -5.64 42.37
N PHE A 255 -2.74 -5.22 41.11
CA PHE A 255 -3.55 -4.09 40.64
C PHE A 255 -4.97 -4.46 40.18
N THR A 256 -5.37 -5.74 40.19
CA THR A 256 -6.72 -6.16 39.79
C THR A 256 -7.35 -7.21 40.72
N GLU A 257 -8.66 -7.11 40.94
CA GLU A 257 -9.46 -8.08 41.71
C GLU A 257 -10.94 -8.03 41.27
N PRO A 258 -11.50 -9.10 40.66
CA PRO A 258 -10.86 -10.36 40.30
C PRO A 258 -9.87 -10.21 39.12
N SER A 259 -8.86 -11.08 39.13
CA SER A 259 -7.79 -11.18 38.14
C SER A 259 -7.93 -12.43 37.25
N PHE A 260 -7.55 -12.32 35.99
CA PHE A 260 -7.65 -13.38 34.98
C PHE A 260 -6.43 -13.43 34.06
N GLU A 261 -5.94 -14.65 33.81
CA GLU A 261 -5.17 -14.96 32.61
C GLU A 261 -6.12 -15.27 31.47
N VAL A 262 -5.75 -14.87 30.25
CA VAL A 262 -6.60 -14.97 29.08
C VAL A 262 -5.91 -15.77 28.00
N ASP A 263 -6.56 -16.87 27.64
CA ASP A 263 -6.14 -17.72 26.53
C ASP A 263 -7.05 -17.48 25.33
N ILE A 264 -6.47 -17.47 24.14
CA ILE A 264 -7.20 -17.43 22.87
C ILE A 264 -7.04 -18.76 22.14
N TYR A 265 -8.13 -19.28 21.58
CA TYR A 265 -8.11 -20.43 20.69
C TYR A 265 -7.98 -19.97 19.25
N PHE A 266 -6.89 -20.36 18.59
CA PHE A 266 -6.61 -20.04 17.19
C PHE A 266 -5.83 -21.20 16.55
N ASN A 267 -6.14 -21.54 15.29
CA ASN A 267 -5.47 -22.60 14.54
C ASN A 267 -5.30 -23.94 15.30
N GLY A 268 -6.36 -24.38 15.99
CA GLY A 268 -6.38 -25.70 16.65
C GLY A 268 -5.72 -25.74 18.03
N ARG A 269 -5.23 -24.62 18.57
CA ARG A 269 -4.52 -24.57 19.86
C ARG A 269 -4.94 -23.40 20.73
N TRP A 270 -4.84 -23.58 22.05
CA TRP A 270 -4.90 -22.49 23.02
C TRP A 270 -3.53 -21.90 23.23
N PHE A 271 -3.45 -20.58 23.31
CA PHE A 271 -2.24 -19.88 23.69
C PHE A 271 -2.59 -18.74 24.63
N GLU A 272 -1.80 -18.59 25.68
CA GLU A 272 -1.89 -17.45 26.59
C GLU A 272 -1.46 -16.17 25.85
N VAL A 273 -2.24 -15.11 26.04
CA VAL A 273 -2.08 -13.85 25.31
C VAL A 273 -1.88 -12.67 26.23
N LEU A 274 -2.63 -12.62 27.34
CA LEU A 274 -2.72 -11.43 28.17
C LEU A 274 -3.18 -11.73 29.60
N GLY A 275 -2.81 -10.81 30.51
CA GLY A 275 -3.43 -10.68 31.82
C GLY A 275 -4.51 -9.61 31.79
N ALA A 276 -5.58 -9.80 32.56
CA ALA A 276 -6.69 -8.85 32.65
C ALA A 276 -7.41 -8.95 33.99
N GLY A 277 -8.20 -7.93 34.33
CA GLY A 277 -9.00 -7.97 35.54
C GLY A 277 -9.78 -6.70 35.79
N MET A 278 -10.54 -6.71 36.89
CA MET A 278 -11.20 -5.49 37.40
C MET A 278 -10.21 -4.70 38.22
N VAL A 279 -10.10 -3.39 38.01
CA VAL A 279 -9.11 -2.54 38.70
C VAL A 279 -9.34 -2.59 40.21
N HIS A 280 -8.26 -2.85 40.97
CA HIS A 280 -8.33 -2.97 42.42
C HIS A 280 -8.65 -1.61 43.07
N PRO A 281 -9.54 -1.54 44.09
CA PRO A 281 -9.93 -0.28 44.73
C PRO A 281 -8.77 0.58 45.25
N ASN A 282 -7.67 -0.03 45.72
CA ASN A 282 -6.48 0.70 46.15
C ASN A 282 -5.83 1.50 45.00
N VAL A 283 -5.85 0.98 43.77
CA VAL A 283 -5.30 1.70 42.61
C VAL A 283 -6.10 2.98 42.36
N PHE A 284 -7.43 2.91 42.48
CA PHE A 284 -8.28 4.11 42.40
C PHE A 284 -8.01 5.11 43.52
N LYS A 285 -7.88 4.63 44.77
CA LYS A 285 -7.53 5.50 45.90
C LYS A 285 -6.19 6.21 45.69
N ASN A 286 -5.20 5.52 45.14
CA ASN A 286 -3.87 6.08 44.86
C ASN A 286 -3.89 7.24 43.85
N VAL A 287 -4.91 7.30 42.99
CA VAL A 287 -5.08 8.36 41.98
C VAL A 287 -6.23 9.33 42.29
N GLY A 288 -6.81 9.24 43.50
CA GLY A 288 -7.88 10.14 43.96
C GLY A 288 -9.27 9.82 43.38
N TYR A 289 -9.48 8.62 42.87
CA TYR A 289 -10.79 8.14 42.42
C TYR A 289 -11.52 7.44 43.58
N ASP A 290 -12.81 7.72 43.71
CA ASP A 290 -13.68 7.04 44.68
C ASP A 290 -14.11 5.66 44.16
N PRO A 291 -13.65 4.54 44.76
CA PRO A 291 -13.99 3.19 44.30
C PRO A 291 -15.45 2.80 44.56
N GLU A 292 -16.19 3.56 45.38
CA GLU A 292 -17.64 3.37 45.54
C GLU A 292 -18.42 3.96 44.36
N GLN A 293 -17.85 4.97 43.68
CA GLN A 293 -18.47 5.64 42.53
C GLN A 293 -18.01 5.05 41.20
N TRP A 294 -16.73 4.66 41.12
CA TRP A 294 -16.10 4.26 39.86
C TRP A 294 -15.65 2.82 39.89
N ARG A 295 -15.92 2.13 38.78
CA ARG A 295 -15.43 0.79 38.50
C ARG A 295 -14.60 0.82 37.24
N GLY A 296 -13.69 -0.13 37.10
CA GLY A 296 -12.91 -0.23 35.87
C GLY A 296 -12.36 -1.60 35.63
N LEU A 297 -11.93 -1.82 34.40
CA LEU A 297 -11.24 -3.00 33.95
C LEU A 297 -9.92 -2.60 33.30
N ALA A 298 -8.95 -3.49 33.37
CA ALA A 298 -7.68 -3.35 32.69
C ALA A 298 -7.28 -4.68 32.04
N PHE A 299 -6.50 -4.60 30.96
CA PHE A 299 -5.93 -5.75 30.29
C PHE A 299 -4.59 -5.38 29.67
N GLY A 300 -3.67 -6.33 29.53
CA GLY A 300 -2.32 -6.09 29.01
C GLY A 300 -1.82 -7.24 28.15
N LEU A 301 -1.54 -6.95 26.88
CA LEU A 301 -1.13 -7.94 25.89
C LEU A 301 0.27 -7.62 25.33
N GLY A 302 1.01 -8.67 24.98
CA GLY A 302 2.29 -8.57 24.28
C GLY A 302 2.10 -8.58 22.76
N ILE A 303 2.56 -7.54 22.07
CA ILE A 303 2.37 -7.39 20.62
C ILE A 303 3.18 -8.44 19.86
N GLU A 304 4.40 -8.74 20.32
CA GLU A 304 5.25 -9.78 19.72
C GLU A 304 4.58 -11.15 19.78
N ARG A 305 3.98 -11.51 20.93
CA ARG A 305 3.28 -12.79 21.10
C ARG A 305 2.11 -12.91 20.13
N ILE A 306 1.35 -11.84 19.95
CA ILE A 306 0.25 -11.78 18.98
C ILE A 306 0.79 -11.92 17.56
N ALA A 307 1.85 -11.19 17.20
CA ALA A 307 2.47 -11.27 15.88
C ALA A 307 2.96 -12.69 15.58
N MET A 308 3.62 -13.34 16.54
CA MET A 308 4.08 -14.72 16.42
C MET A 308 2.94 -15.68 16.13
N VAL A 309 1.81 -15.52 16.81
CA VAL A 309 0.68 -16.43 16.64
C VAL A 309 -0.07 -16.17 15.33
N LYS A 310 -0.31 -14.90 14.99
CA LYS A 310 -1.01 -14.49 13.77
C LYS A 310 -0.25 -14.90 12.50
N TYR A 311 1.06 -14.71 12.51
CA TYR A 311 1.92 -14.93 11.34
C TYR A 311 2.72 -16.23 11.38
N GLY A 312 2.60 -17.02 12.45
CA GLY A 312 3.30 -18.30 12.60
C GLY A 312 4.81 -18.17 12.81
N VAL A 313 5.29 -17.04 13.35
CA VAL A 313 6.70 -16.84 13.70
C VAL A 313 7.04 -17.71 14.92
N LYS A 314 8.12 -18.50 14.81
CA LYS A 314 8.48 -19.50 15.84
C LYS A 314 9.43 -18.95 16.91
N ASP A 315 10.35 -18.09 16.54
CA ASP A 315 11.36 -17.50 17.42
C ASP A 315 11.12 -16.00 17.54
N ILE A 316 10.95 -15.51 18.77
CA ILE A 316 10.68 -14.08 19.01
C ILE A 316 11.86 -13.20 18.56
N ARG A 317 13.09 -13.74 18.57
CA ARG A 317 14.31 -13.00 18.22
C ARG A 317 14.36 -12.63 16.75
N ASP A 318 13.66 -13.37 15.89
CA ASP A 318 13.55 -13.03 14.46
C ASP A 318 12.84 -11.68 14.26
N LEU A 319 11.99 -11.27 15.21
CA LEU A 319 11.30 -9.97 15.19
C LEU A 319 12.24 -8.78 15.46
N VAL A 320 13.40 -9.00 16.10
CA VAL A 320 14.34 -7.91 16.46
C VAL A 320 15.69 -8.02 15.77
N ARG A 321 15.99 -9.16 15.14
CA ARG A 321 17.21 -9.34 14.34
C ARG A 321 17.25 -8.43 13.11
N ASN A 322 16.09 -7.98 12.64
CA ASN A 322 15.94 -7.13 11.45
C ASN A 322 16.56 -7.75 10.17
N ASP A 323 16.41 -9.07 9.98
CA ASP A 323 16.83 -9.73 8.75
C ASP A 323 15.92 -9.33 7.59
N VAL A 324 16.48 -8.72 6.54
CA VAL A 324 15.72 -8.25 5.37
C VAL A 324 14.87 -9.35 4.75
N ARG A 325 15.38 -10.59 4.68
CA ARG A 325 14.65 -11.73 4.09
C ARG A 325 13.45 -12.14 4.93
N PHE A 326 13.54 -11.96 6.26
CA PHE A 326 12.41 -12.18 7.15
C PHE A 326 11.38 -11.07 6.98
N LEU A 327 11.84 -9.82 6.97
CA LEU A 327 11.01 -8.62 6.87
C LEU A 327 10.20 -8.61 5.57
N GLU A 328 10.81 -8.97 4.43
CA GLU A 328 10.18 -8.99 3.10
C GLU A 328 8.97 -9.94 2.98
N ASN A 329 8.79 -10.90 3.91
CA ASN A 329 7.67 -11.85 3.86
C ASN A 329 6.33 -11.26 4.33
N TRP A 330 6.31 -10.04 4.88
CA TRP A 330 5.17 -9.54 5.64
C TRP A 330 4.53 -8.28 5.07
#